data_AF-A0A0G1X2Y5-F1
#
_entry.id   AF-A0A0G1X2Y5-F1
#
_cell.length_a   1.000
_cell.length_b   1.000
_cell.length_c   1.000
_cell.angle_alpha   90.00
_cell.angle_beta   90.00
_cell.angle_gamma   90.00
#
_symmetry.space_group_name_H-M   'P 1'
#
loop_
_entity.id
_entity.type
_entity.pdbx_description
1 polymer ?
#
loop_
_entity_poly.entity_id
_entity_poly.type
_entity_poly.pdbx_seq_one_letter_code
_entity_poly.pdbx_strand_id
1 'polypeptide(L)'
;MNRNLQKTAAWLIPSLVLALPVVVSAQNDVESLLGDVRRWLDLLVPILMGIGLIFFIWGLIQYFRAEGSDDDKKAARSNIVYGIIIFAAIVGIWGLVNIVLETLNINPGQVVTPPPVP
;
A
#
# COMPACT_ATOMS: atom_id res chain seq x y z
N MET A 1 -35.25 -41.25 -2.05
CA MET A 1 -34.14 -40.53 -1.39
C MET A 1 -33.36 -41.52 -0.54
N ASN A 2 -32.07 -41.75 -0.85
CA ASN A 2 -31.30 -42.87 -0.28
C ASN A 2 -30.93 -42.56 1.19
N ARG A 3 -31.49 -43.32 2.13
CA ARG A 3 -31.34 -43.12 3.58
C ARG A 3 -29.88 -43.22 4.07
N ASN A 4 -28.98 -43.76 3.25
CA ASN A 4 -27.54 -43.83 3.52
C ASN A 4 -26.80 -42.53 3.19
N LEU A 5 -27.22 -41.76 2.18
CA LEU A 5 -26.63 -40.45 1.85
C LEU A 5 -26.88 -39.41 2.95
N GLN A 6 -28.02 -39.51 3.64
CA GLN A 6 -28.33 -38.64 4.78
C GLN A 6 -27.46 -38.94 6.00
N LYS A 7 -27.08 -40.21 6.20
CA LYS A 7 -26.19 -40.62 7.30
C LYS A 7 -24.75 -40.22 7.05
N THR A 8 -24.26 -40.31 5.80
CA THR A 8 -22.93 -39.84 5.45
C THR A 8 -22.82 -38.32 5.50
N ALA A 9 -23.84 -37.60 5.04
CA ALA A 9 -23.91 -36.14 5.18
C ALA A 9 -23.95 -35.71 6.66
N ALA A 10 -24.74 -36.40 7.49
CA ALA A 10 -24.82 -36.12 8.93
C ALA A 10 -23.49 -36.34 9.68
N TRP A 11 -22.57 -37.16 9.16
CA TRP A 11 -21.26 -37.40 9.77
C TRP A 11 -20.15 -36.48 9.23
N LEU A 12 -20.31 -35.95 8.02
CA LEU A 12 -19.36 -35.02 7.39
C LEU A 12 -19.53 -33.57 7.87
N ILE A 13 -20.75 -33.14 8.20
CA ILE A 13 -21.04 -31.77 8.66
C ILE A 13 -20.32 -31.43 9.99
N PRO A 14 -20.34 -32.28 11.04
CA PRO A 14 -19.61 -32.02 12.29
C PRO A 14 -18.09 -31.97 12.08
N SER A 15 -17.55 -32.83 11.20
CA SER A 15 -16.11 -32.84 10.87
C SER A 15 -15.66 -31.54 10.22
N LEU A 16 -16.49 -30.93 9.38
CA LEU A 16 -16.20 -29.65 8.77
C LEU A 16 -16.29 -28.50 9.79
N VAL A 17 -17.29 -28.53 10.68
CA VAL A 17 -17.45 -27.54 11.76
C VAL A 17 -16.31 -27.59 12.77
N LEU A 18 -15.80 -28.79 13.07
CA LEU A 18 -14.64 -28.98 13.96
C LEU A 18 -13.31 -28.58 13.29
N ALA A 19 -13.26 -28.46 11.97
CA ALA A 19 -12.11 -27.95 11.24
C ALA A 19 -12.09 -26.41 11.13
N LEU A 20 -13.24 -25.74 11.32
CA LEU A 20 -13.32 -24.26 11.28
C LEU A 20 -12.38 -23.57 12.28
N PRO A 21 -12.26 -24.02 13.55
CA PRO A 21 -11.34 -23.38 14.50
C PRO A 21 -9.87 -23.46 14.07
N VAL A 22 -9.46 -24.54 13.40
CA VAL A 22 -8.08 -24.70 12.92
C VAL A 22 -7.79 -23.75 11.75
N VAL A 23 -8.77 -23.57 10.84
CA VAL A 23 -8.68 -22.59 9.74
C VAL A 23 -8.67 -21.15 10.26
N VAL A 24 -9.52 -20.83 11.24
CA VAL A 24 -9.56 -19.51 11.90
C VAL A 24 -8.25 -19.23 12.65
N SER A 25 -7.68 -20.23 13.31
CA SER A 25 -6.42 -20.06 14.07
C SER A 25 -5.23 -19.81 13.15
N ALA A 26 -5.18 -20.46 11.98
CA ALA A 26 -4.12 -20.23 10.98
C ALA A 26 -4.22 -18.87 10.27
N GLN A 27 -5.41 -18.26 10.23
CA GLN A 27 -5.63 -16.96 9.62
C GLN A 27 -4.95 -15.83 10.41
N ASN A 28 -4.91 -15.94 11.74
CA ASN A 28 -4.30 -14.93 12.62
C ASN A 28 -2.79 -14.79 12.41
N ASP A 29 -2.09 -15.90 12.16
CA ASP A 29 -0.64 -15.87 11.92
C ASP A 29 -0.30 -15.23 10.56
N VAL A 30 -1.10 -15.51 9.53
CA VAL A 30 -0.90 -14.90 8.20
C VAL A 30 -1.30 -13.43 8.19
N GLU A 31 -2.39 -13.07 8.87
CA GLU A 31 -2.84 -11.68 9.01
C GLU A 31 -1.87 -10.82 9.84
N SER A 32 -1.26 -11.39 10.89
CA SER A 32 -0.25 -10.67 11.68
C SER A 32 1.02 -10.40 10.88
N LEU A 33 1.53 -11.39 10.13
CA LEU A 33 2.69 -11.20 9.25
C LEU A 33 2.40 -10.19 8.12
N LEU A 34 1.24 -10.27 7.49
CA LEU A 34 0.81 -9.29 6.48
C LEU A 34 0.63 -7.90 7.09
N GLY A 35 0.08 -7.81 8.30
CA GLY A 35 -0.08 -6.57 9.05
C GLY A 35 1.25 -5.91 9.39
N ASP A 36 2.24 -6.71 9.80
CA ASP A 36 3.60 -6.23 10.09
C ASP A 36 4.30 -5.74 8.82
N VAL A 37 4.31 -6.54 7.75
CA VAL A 37 4.88 -6.14 6.45
C VAL A 37 4.24 -4.86 5.94
N ARG A 38 2.91 -4.80 6.00
CA ARG A 38 2.16 -3.62 5.61
C ARG A 38 2.53 -2.40 6.45
N ARG A 39 2.65 -2.55 7.76
CA ARG A 39 3.06 -1.46 8.67
C ARG A 39 4.44 -0.90 8.29
N TRP A 40 5.37 -1.77 7.90
CA TRP A 40 6.66 -1.33 7.38
C TRP A 40 6.54 -0.59 6.05
N LEU A 41 5.73 -1.07 5.11
CA LEU A 41 5.49 -0.40 3.83
C LEU A 41 4.80 0.97 3.99
N ASP A 42 3.76 1.02 4.82
CA ASP A 42 3.00 2.25 5.11
C ASP A 42 3.89 3.32 5.78
N LEU A 43 4.97 2.91 6.45
CA LEU A 43 5.97 3.80 7.04
C LEU A 43 7.10 4.16 6.06
N LEU A 44 7.47 3.25 5.16
CA LEU A 44 8.54 3.45 4.18
C LEU A 44 8.15 4.48 3.10
N VAL A 45 6.92 4.40 2.61
CA VAL A 45 6.37 5.29 1.59
C VAL A 45 6.47 6.78 1.96
N PRO A 46 5.95 7.26 3.11
CA PRO A 46 6.05 8.67 3.48
C PRO A 46 7.49 9.12 3.73
N ILE A 47 8.39 8.22 4.16
CA ILE A 47 9.82 8.54 4.30
C ILE A 47 10.45 8.78 2.93
N LEU A 48 10.18 7.93 1.94
CA LEU A 48 10.64 8.12 0.56
C LEU A 48 10.09 9.42 -0.04
N MET A 49 8.83 9.75 0.23
CA MET A 49 8.23 11.02 -0.16
C MET A 49 8.95 12.22 0.48
N GLY A 50 9.27 12.14 1.78
CA GLY A 50 10.01 13.18 2.50
C GLY A 50 11.42 13.39 1.95
N ILE A 51 12.15 12.30 1.69
CA ILE A 51 13.48 12.37 1.06
C ILE A 51 13.38 12.93 -0.35
N GLY A 52 12.41 12.48 -1.15
CA GLY A 52 12.16 12.99 -2.49
C GLY A 52 11.85 14.49 -2.52
N LEU A 53 11.08 14.98 -1.55
CA LEU A 53 10.80 16.41 -1.39
C LEU A 53 12.08 17.23 -1.09
N ILE A 54 12.97 16.70 -0.24
CA ILE A 54 14.25 17.36 0.07
C ILE A 54 15.11 17.48 -1.19
N PHE A 55 15.23 16.41 -1.98
CA PHE A 55 15.97 16.43 -3.25
C PHE A 55 15.36 17.38 -4.27
N PHE A 56 14.02 17.44 -4.34
CA PHE A 56 13.32 18.39 -5.19
C PHE A 56 13.64 19.84 -4.81
N ILE A 57 13.57 20.18 -3.52
CA ILE A 57 13.90 21.53 -3.01
C ILE A 57 15.37 21.86 -3.28
N TRP A 58 16.29 20.90 -3.10
CA TRP A 58 17.71 21.10 -3.40
C TRP A 58 17.96 21.42 -4.88
N GLY A 59 17.29 20.71 -5.79
CA GLY A 59 17.36 21.00 -7.23
C GLY A 59 16.85 22.40 -7.57
N LEU A 60 15.79 22.86 -6.90
CA LEU A 60 15.23 24.20 -7.08
C LEU A 60 16.22 25.29 -6.63
N ILE A 61 16.86 25.11 -5.48
CA ILE A 61 17.86 26.04 -4.94
C ILE A 61 19.07 26.15 -5.88
N GLN A 62 19.51 25.03 -6.47
CA GLN A 62 20.66 25.02 -7.39
C GLN A 62 20.38 25.82 -8.66
N TYR A 63 19.14 25.82 -9.15
CA TYR A 63 18.74 26.63 -10.32
C TYR A 63 18.75 28.12 -10.03
N PHE A 64 18.21 28.55 -8.89
CA PHE A 64 18.25 29.96 -8.51
C PHE A 64 19.69 30.46 -8.30
N ARG A 65 20.63 29.59 -7.92
CA ARG A 65 22.05 29.95 -7.81
C ARG A 65 22.78 30.09 -9.15
N ALA A 66 22.24 29.57 -10.25
CA ALA A 66 22.93 29.54 -11.55
C ALA A 66 22.83 30.85 -12.37
N GLU A 67 22.58 32.01 -11.74
CA GLU A 67 22.20 33.24 -12.45
C GLU A 67 23.34 34.00 -13.19
N GLY A 68 24.57 33.49 -13.24
CA GLY A 68 25.76 34.25 -13.66
C GLY A 68 26.24 34.16 -15.12
N SER A 69 26.02 33.06 -15.86
CA SER A 69 26.55 32.88 -17.22
C SER A 69 25.52 32.24 -18.17
N ASP A 70 25.53 32.60 -19.46
CA ASP A 70 24.54 32.13 -20.44
C ASP A 70 24.62 30.61 -20.71
N ASP A 71 25.81 30.02 -20.59
CA ASP A 71 26.00 28.57 -20.74
C ASP A 71 25.56 27.81 -19.47
N ASP A 72 25.85 28.33 -18.28
CA ASP A 72 25.40 27.72 -17.01
C ASP A 72 23.88 27.79 -16.87
N LYS A 73 23.24 28.84 -17.40
CA LYS A 73 21.77 28.97 -17.41
C LYS A 73 21.08 27.90 -18.24
N LYS A 74 21.63 27.54 -19.41
CA LYS A 74 21.06 26.46 -20.24
C LYS A 74 21.19 25.10 -19.56
N ALA A 75 22.36 24.81 -18.99
CA ALA A 75 22.60 23.57 -18.26
C ALA A 75 21.71 23.47 -17.02
N ALA A 76 21.64 24.53 -16.21
CA ALA A 76 20.82 24.61 -15.00
C ALA A 76 19.32 24.48 -15.29
N ARG A 77 18.84 25.08 -16.39
CA ARG A 77 17.43 24.98 -16.80
C ARG A 77 17.07 23.54 -17.19
N SER A 78 17.97 22.81 -17.87
CA SER A 78 17.73 21.39 -18.17
C SER A 78 17.69 20.54 -16.91
N ASN A 79 18.59 20.79 -15.96
CA ASN A 79 18.65 20.05 -14.69
C ASN A 79 17.39 20.26 -13.84
N ILE A 80 16.80 21.46 -13.86
CA ILE A 80 15.56 21.70 -13.13
C ILE A 80 14.40 20.91 -13.73
N VAL A 81 14.34 20.79 -15.06
CA VAL A 81 13.26 20.06 -15.73
C VAL A 81 13.31 18.59 -15.32
N TYR A 82 14.49 18.00 -15.24
CA TYR A 82 14.64 16.63 -14.72
C TYR A 82 14.24 16.51 -13.25
N GLY A 83 14.59 17.48 -12.41
CA GLY A 83 14.16 17.51 -11.00
C GLY A 83 12.64 17.60 -10.84
N ILE A 84 11.98 18.42 -11.64
CA ILE A 84 10.51 18.56 -11.65
C ILE A 84 9.85 17.29 -12.17
N ILE A 85 10.35 16.68 -13.25
CA ILE A 85 9.78 15.46 -13.81
C ILE A 85 9.82 14.32 -12.79
N ILE A 86 10.96 14.11 -12.13
CA ILE A 86 11.12 13.04 -11.14
C ILE A 86 10.18 13.26 -9.94
N PHE A 87 10.11 14.49 -9.43
CA PHE A 87 9.22 14.82 -8.32
C PHE A 87 7.73 14.68 -8.69
N ALA A 88 7.34 15.20 -9.86
CA ALA A 88 5.98 15.09 -10.36
C ALA A 88 5.56 13.64 -10.61
N ALA A 89 6.48 12.77 -11.07
CA ALA A 89 6.20 11.34 -11.23
C ALA A 89 5.94 10.64 -9.89
N ILE A 90 6.79 10.88 -8.88
CA ILE A 90 6.64 10.27 -7.54
C ILE A 90 5.32 10.70 -6.90
N VAL A 91 5.05 12.01 -6.86
CA VAL A 91 3.82 12.57 -6.27
C VAL A 91 2.60 12.18 -7.10
N GLY A 92 2.71 12.18 -8.43
CA GLY A 92 1.62 11.87 -9.36
C GLY A 92 1.15 10.42 -9.24
N ILE A 93 2.07 9.46 -9.18
CA ILE A 93 1.72 8.04 -8.99
C ILE A 93 1.02 7.86 -7.63
N TRP A 94 1.54 8.46 -6.57
CA TRP A 94 0.98 8.28 -5.23
C TRP A 94 -0.37 8.98 -5.05
N GLY A 95 -0.51 10.20 -5.60
CA GLY A 95 -1.78 10.92 -5.66
C GLY A 95 -2.84 10.13 -6.43
N LEU A 96 -2.46 9.53 -7.56
CA LEU A 96 -3.37 8.69 -8.36
C LEU A 96 -3.81 7.43 -7.60
N VAL A 97 -2.90 6.77 -6.87
CA VAL A 97 -3.24 5.63 -6.01
C VAL A 97 -4.30 6.02 -4.98
N ASN A 98 -4.14 7.15 -4.28
CA ASN A 98 -5.15 7.60 -3.31
C ASN A 98 -6.50 7.90 -3.93
N ILE A 99 -6.53 8.56 -5.09
CA ILE A 99 -7.78 8.84 -5.80
C ILE A 99 -8.49 7.53 -6.16
N VAL A 100 -7.77 6.51 -6.61
CA VAL A 100 -8.35 5.20 -6.93
C VAL A 100 -8.87 4.51 -5.68
N LEU A 101 -8.12 4.52 -4.58
CA LEU A 101 -8.55 3.94 -3.30
C LEU A 101 -9.82 4.61 -2.78
N GLU A 102 -9.89 5.94 -2.84
CA GLU A 102 -11.05 6.72 -2.43
C GLU A 102 -12.25 6.48 -3.35
N THR A 103 -12.05 6.47 -4.66
CA THR A 103 -13.11 6.23 -5.65
C THR A 103 -13.72 4.83 -5.52
N LEU A 104 -12.90 3.83 -5.20
CA LEU A 104 -13.35 2.45 -4.99
C LEU A 104 -13.77 2.19 -3.53
N ASN A 105 -13.70 3.21 -2.65
CA ASN A 105 -13.96 3.12 -1.23
C ASN A 105 -13.20 1.95 -0.56
N ILE A 106 -11.98 1.69 -1.04
CA ILE A 106 -11.09 0.67 -0.52
C ILE A 106 -10.32 1.31 0.62
N ASN A 107 -10.54 0.81 1.84
CA ASN A 107 -9.80 1.25 3.01
C ASN A 107 -8.78 0.16 3.35
N PRO A 108 -7.57 0.24 2.79
CA PRO A 108 -6.55 -0.74 3.12
C PRO A 108 -6.27 -0.52 4.62
N GLY A 109 -6.58 -1.50 5.46
CA GLY A 109 -6.22 -1.48 6.90
C GLY A 109 -7.41 -1.61 7.85
N GLN A 110 -8.64 -1.66 7.33
CA GLN A 110 -9.78 -2.11 8.13
C GLN A 110 -9.64 -3.61 8.41
N VAL A 111 -9.34 -3.94 9.66
CA VAL A 111 -9.51 -5.30 10.17
C VAL A 111 -11.02 -5.54 10.24
N VAL A 112 -11.55 -6.38 9.35
CA VAL A 112 -12.96 -6.78 9.40
C VAL A 112 -13.10 -7.72 10.60
N THR A 113 -13.32 -7.19 11.79
CA THR A 113 -13.57 -8.01 12.96
C THR A 113 -14.94 -8.66 12.79
N PRO A 114 -15.02 -10.01 12.80
CA PRO A 114 -16.30 -10.70 12.75
C PRO A 114 -17.13 -10.31 13.99
N PRO A 115 -18.47 -10.21 13.86
CA PRO A 115 -19.33 -9.92 15.01
C PRO A 115 -19.13 -10.98 16.11
N PRO A 116 -19.19 -10.59 17.40
CA PRO A 116 -19.08 -11.54 18.50
C PRO A 116 -20.15 -12.61 18.37
N VAL A 117 -19.72 -13.87 18.24
CA VAL A 117 -20.63 -15.02 18.33
C VAL A 117 -21.03 -15.21 19.80
N PRO A 118 -22.32 -15.37 20.12
CA PRO A 118 -22.79 -15.63 21.48
C PRO A 118 -22.40 -17.02 22.00
#